data_AF-A0A944UZC9-F1
#
_entry.id   AF-A0A944UZC9-F1
#
_cell.length_a   1.000
_cell.length_b   1.000
_cell.length_c   1.000
_cell.angle_alpha   90.00
_cell.angle_beta   90.00
_cell.angle_gamma   90.00
#
_symmetry.space_group_name_H-M   'P 1'
#
loop_
_entity.id
_entity.type
_entity.pdbx_description
1 polymer ?
#
loop_
_entity_poly.entity_id
_entity_poly.type
_entity_poly.pdbx_seq_one_letter_code
_entity_poly.pdbx_strand_id
1 'polypeptide(L)' 'MKIKTILILFILLIFIIILFQNLEVVPIQLLFWKFEVVPLVILFPITLLLGILIGFLSSTRKNKKQLPNDVNKEK' A
#
# COMPACT_ATOMS: atom_id res chain seq x y z
N MET A 1 -10.68 11.30 17.25
CA MET A 1 -9.87 10.84 16.08
C MET A 1 -9.47 12.04 15.25
N LYS A 2 -8.23 12.09 14.75
CA LYS A 2 -7.82 13.15 13.81
C LYS A 2 -8.58 12.93 12.49
N ILE A 3 -8.93 13.99 11.76
CA ILE A 3 -9.68 13.90 10.49
C ILE A 3 -8.99 12.92 9.50
N LYS A 4 -7.65 12.86 9.55
CA LYS A 4 -6.81 11.94 8.77
C LYS A 4 -7.12 10.47 9.06
N THR A 5 -7.37 10.11 10.32
CA THR A 5 -7.72 8.74 10.72
C THR A 5 -9.10 8.34 10.21
N ILE A 6 -10.07 9.25 10.29
CA ILE A 6 -11.41 9.06 9.72
C ILE A 6 -11.33 8.82 8.21
N LEU A 7 -10.52 9.62 7.52
CA LEU A 7 -10.38 9.54 6.07
C LEU A 7 -9.75 8.23 5.63
N ILE A 8 -8.69 7.79 6.32
CA ILE A 8 -8.03 6.51 6.08
C ILE A 8 -9.00 5.34 6.29
N LEU A 9 -9.78 5.37 7.38
CA LEU A 9 -10.71 4.30 7.70
C LEU A 9 -11.87 4.22 6.68
N PHE A 10 -12.36 5.37 6.23
CA PHE A 10 -13.39 5.47 5.20
C PHE A 10 -12.91 4.92 3.85
N ILE A 11 -11.69 5.29 3.43
CA ILE A 11 -11.06 4.78 2.21
C ILE A 11 -10.86 3.27 2.29
N LEU A 12 -10.40 2.78 3.44
CA LEU A 12 -10.21 1.34 3.67
C LEU A 12 -11.54 0.58 3.60
N LEU A 13 -12.61 1.14 4.17
CA LEU A 13 -13.94 0.53 4.12
C LEU A 13 -14.46 0.42 2.68
N ILE A 14 -14.39 1.50 1.90
CA ILE A 14 -14.78 1.49 0.47
C ILE A 14 -13.95 0.48 -0.31
N PHE A 15 -12.65 0.42 -0.06
CA PHE A 15 -11.76 -0.55 -0.71
C PHE A 15 -12.19 -2.00 -0.44
N ILE A 16 -12.53 -2.34 0.81
CA ILE A 16 -13.02 -3.69 1.17
C ILE A 16 -14.34 -4.01 0.46
N ILE A 17 -15.27 -3.04 0.40
CA ILE A 17 -16.55 -3.22 -0.29
C ILE A 17 -16.34 -3.49 -1.79
N ILE A 18 -15.47 -2.72 -2.44
CA ILE A 18 -15.12 -2.91 -3.84
C ILE A 18 -14.50 -4.30 -4.05
N LEU A 19 -13.59 -4.74 -3.17
CA LEU A 19 -13.07 -6.12 -3.25
C LEU A 19 -14.19 -7.15 -3.16
N PHE A 20 -15.08 -7.05 -2.18
CA PHE A 20 -16.14 -8.03 -2.02
C PHE A 20 -17.12 -8.07 -3.20
N GLN A 21 -17.40 -6.92 -3.81
CA GLN A 21 -18.26 -6.85 -5.00
C GLN A 21 -17.60 -7.42 -6.26
N ASN A 22 -16.27 -7.35 -6.36
CA ASN A 22 -15.52 -7.81 -7.53
C ASN A 22 -14.98 -9.25 -7.35
N LEU A 23 -15.58 -10.04 -6.44
CA LEU A 23 -15.21 -11.44 -6.16
C LEU A 23 -15.48 -12.43 -7.31
N GLU A 24 -15.94 -11.92 -8.45
CA GLU A 24 -16.20 -12.71 -9.64
C GLU A 24 -14.91 -13.39 -10.15
N VAL A 25 -15.04 -14.67 -10.48
CA VAL A 25 -13.95 -15.49 -10.99
C VAL A 25 -13.72 -15.16 -12.46
N VAL A 26 -12.80 -14.23 -12.72
CA VAL A 26 -12.38 -13.88 -14.08
C VAL A 26 -11.21 -14.78 -14.49
N PRO A 27 -11.26 -15.44 -15.66
CA PRO A 27 -10.13 -16.22 -16.17
C PRO A 27 -8.97 -15.29 -16.53
N ILE A 28 -7.82 -15.46 -15.89
CA ILE A 28 -6.62 -14.66 -16.15
C ILE A 28 -5.67 -15.45 -17.06
N GLN A 29 -5.19 -14.81 -18.12
CA GLN A 29 -4.17 -15.37 -19.02
C GLN A 29 -2.91 -14.50 -18.94
N LEU A 30 -1.82 -15.08 -18.43
CA LEU A 30 -0.52 -14.41 -18.24
C LEU A 30 0.49 -14.99 -19.22
N LEU A 31 0.79 -14.25 -20.30
CA LEU A 31 1.66 -14.64 -21.43
C LEU A 31 1.29 -15.99 -22.09
N PHE A 32 1.53 -17.11 -21.40
CA PHE A 32 1.20 -18.48 -21.84
C PHE A 32 0.49 -19.30 -20.75
N TRP A 33 0.31 -18.75 -19.54
CA TRP A 33 -0.24 -19.44 -18.38
C TRP A 33 -1.72 -19.11 -18.24
N LYS A 34 -2.57 -20.13 -18.31
CA LYS A 34 -4.00 -20.03 -18.06
C LYS A 34 -4.25 -20.30 -16.58
N PHE A 35 -4.70 -19.27 -15.88
CA PHE A 35 -5.18 -19.39 -14.51
C PHE A 35 -6.70 -19.38 -14.54
N GLU A 36 -7.30 -20.58 -14.51
CA GLU A 36 -8.75 -20.76 -14.61
C GLU A 36 -9.51 -20.36 -13.33
N VAL A 37 -8.81 -20.18 -12.21
CA VAL A 37 -9.40 -20.07 -10.87
C VAL A 37 -8.69 -19.05 -9.98
N VAL A 38 -8.22 -17.92 -10.54
CA VAL A 38 -7.69 -16.82 -9.72
C VAL A 38 -8.72 -15.70 -9.67
N PRO A 39 -9.50 -15.56 -8.57
CA PRO A 39 -10.33 -14.39 -8.35
C PRO A 39 -9.46 -13.14 -8.42
N LEU A 40 -9.86 -12.18 -9.25
CA LEU A 40 -9.14 -10.91 -9.44
C LEU A 40 -8.99 -10.16 -8.09
N VAL A 41 -9.90 -10.42 -7.16
CA VAL A 41 -9.88 -9.96 -5.76
C VAL A 41 -8.74 -10.50 -4.92
N ILE A 42 -8.08 -11.59 -5.30
CA ILE A 42 -6.85 -12.02 -4.61
C ILE A 42 -5.65 -11.27 -5.18
N LEU A 43 -5.64 -11.02 -6.50
CA LEU A 43 -4.53 -10.35 -7.17
C LEU A 43 -4.43 -8.85 -6.81
N PHE A 44 -5.56 -8.16 -6.71
CA PHE A 44 -5.61 -6.72 -6.40
C PHE A 44 -5.00 -6.34 -5.02
N PRO A 45 -5.39 -6.97 -3.90
CA PRO A 45 -4.79 -6.66 -2.60
C PRO A 45 -3.35 -7.14 -2.51
N ILE A 46 -2.96 -8.25 -3.16
CA ILE A 46 -1.57 -8.71 -3.18
C ILE A 46 -0.68 -7.70 -3.92
N THR A 47 -1.09 -7.24 -5.10
CA THR A 47 -0.35 -6.23 -5.86
C THR A 47 -0.29 -4.89 -5.12
N LEU A 48 -1.38 -4.49 -4.45
CA LEU A 48 -1.41 -3.31 -3.59
C LEU A 48 -0.45 -3.45 -2.40
N LEU A 49 -0.48 -4.58 -1.69
CA LEU A 49 0.41 -4.89 -0.57
C LEU A 49 1.87 -4.87 -1.02
N LEU A 50 2.18 -5.47 -2.17
CA LEU A 50 3.52 -5.42 -2.77
C LEU A 50 3.93 -3.98 -3.09
N GLY A 51 3.05 -3.17 -3.68
CA GLY A 51 3.30 -1.76 -3.95
C GLY A 51 3.58 -0.95 -2.67
N ILE A 52 2.81 -1.20 -1.60
CA ILE A 52 3.02 -0.57 -0.28
C ILE A 52 4.34 -1.03 0.33
N LEU A 53 4.64 -2.33 0.31
CA LEU A 53 5.90 -2.90 0.81
C LEU A 53 7.10 -2.28 0.09
N ILE A 54 7.06 -2.21 -1.24
CA ILE A 54 8.11 -1.59 -2.08
C ILE A 54 8.23 -0.10 -1.76
N GLY A 55 7.12 0.62 -1.68
CA GLY A 55 7.10 2.05 -1.34
C GLY A 55 7.65 2.34 0.06
N PHE A 56 7.32 1.49 1.04
CA PHE A 56 7.84 1.58 2.40
C PHE A 56 9.36 1.32 2.43
N LEU A 57 9.84 0.25 1.79
CA LEU A 57 11.26 -0.06 1.66
C LEU A 57 12.04 1.06 0.94
N SER A 58 11.42 1.69 -0.05
CA SER A 58 12.00 2.84 -0.75
C SER A 58 12.02 4.12 0.10
N SER A 59 11.06 4.29 1.01
CA SER A 59 11.00 5.44 1.93
C SER A 59 12.10 5.41 2.98
N THR A 60 12.55 4.24 3.40
CA THR A 60 13.63 4.07 4.39
C THR A 60 14.97 4.63 3.93
N ARG A 61 15.13 4.93 2.63
CA ARG A 61 16.35 5.58 2.07
C ARG A 61 16.38 7.10 2.23
N LYS A 62 15.31 7.76 2.69
CA LYS A 62 15.33 9.21 2.98
C LYS A 62 15.66 9.47 4.45
N ASN A 63 16.91 9.23 4.84
CA ASN A 63 17.48 9.82 6.05
C ASN A 63 18.90 10.33 5.79
N LYS A 64 19.00 11.61 5.43
CA LYS A 64 20.13 12.51 5.72
C LYS A 64 19.68 13.93 5.34
N LYS A 65 19.40 14.85 6.26
CA LYS A 65 20.32 15.75 7.02
C LYS A 65 19.39 16.82 7.65
N GLN A 66 19.59 17.44 8.81
CA GLN A 66 20.71 17.64 9.73
C GLN A 66 20.14 17.82 11.14
N LEU A 67 20.78 17.23 12.15
CA LEU A 67 20.70 17.74 13.53
C LEU A 67 21.48 19.07 13.56
N PRO A 68 20.91 20.20 14.03
CA PRO A 68 21.73 21.36 14.35
C PRO A 68 22.57 21.04 15.59
N ASN A 69 23.87 20.91 15.38
CA ASN A 69 24.86 20.99 16.44
C ASN A 69 24.97 22.46 16.89
N ASP A 70 24.13 22.90 17.83
CA ASP A 70 24.32 24.18 18.53
C ASP A 70 24.26 24.01 20.05
N VAL A 71 24.96 22.98 20.53
CA VAL A 71 25.35 22.81 21.95
C VAL A 71 26.70 23.51 22.23
N ASN A 72 27.28 24.31 21.32
CA ASN A 72 28.57 24.93 21.60
C ASN A 72 28.76 26.36 21.07
N LYS A 73 27.96 27.29 21.59
CA LYS A 73 28.40 28.66 21.84
C LYS A 73 27.98 29.09 23.25
N GLU A 74 28.46 28.37 24.27
CA GLU A 74 28.75 29.01 25.55
C GLU A 74 30.15 29.65 25.43
N LYS A 75 30.21 30.96 25.59
CA LYS A 75 31.23 31.69 26.38
C LYS A 75 30.90 33.18 26.41
#